data_AF-A0A0F5FLI7-F1
#
_entry.id   AF-A0A0F5FLI7-F1
#
_cell.length_a   1.000
_cell.length_b   1.000
_cell.length_c   1.000
_cell.angle_alpha   90.00
_cell.angle_beta   90.00
_cell.angle_gamma   90.00
#
_symmetry.space_group_name_H-M   'P 1'
#
loop_
_entity.id
_entity.type
_entity.pdbx_description
1 polymer ?
#
loop_
_entity_poly.entity_id
_entity_poly.type
_entity_poly.pdbx_seq_one_letter_code
_entity_poly.pdbx_strand_id
1 'polypeptide(L)' 'MKKPIMLAPADQALLAAIVSLATRMGKLTIAEGIEDEATALRLASLGCSFGQGYHFSRPISGADLVALMLPRERLKSG' A
#
# COMPACT_ATOMS: atom_id res chain seq x y z
N MET A 1 18.51 -4.08 -0.49
CA MET A 1 17.42 -3.44 -1.24
C MET A 1 16.92 -4.44 -2.27
N LYS A 2 15.66 -4.89 -2.25
CA LYS A 2 15.13 -5.61 -3.42
C LYS A 2 15.02 -4.61 -4.58
N LYS A 3 15.23 -5.07 -5.81
CA LYS A 3 15.09 -4.23 -7.00
C LYS A 3 13.64 -3.74 -7.10
N PRO A 4 13.40 -2.50 -7.56
CA PRO A 4 12.07 -2.03 -7.86
C PRO A 4 11.41 -3.00 -8.85
N ILE A 5 10.12 -3.29 -8.63
CA ILE A 5 9.35 -4.13 -9.56
C ILE A 5 9.16 -3.32 -10.84
N MET A 6 10.04 -3.53 -11.81
CA MET A 6 9.80 -3.09 -13.18
C MET A 6 8.74 -4.00 -13.78
N LEU A 7 7.49 -3.56 -13.72
CA LEU A 7 6.37 -4.26 -14.33
C LEU A 7 6.56 -4.29 -15.84
N ALA A 8 6.51 -5.47 -16.45
CA ALA A 8 6.50 -5.57 -17.90
C ALA A 8 5.26 -4.84 -18.46
N PRO A 9 5.27 -4.37 -19.72
CA PRO A 9 4.11 -3.68 -20.30
C PRO A 9 2.79 -4.46 -20.16
N ALA A 10 2.85 -5.79 -20.27
CA ALA A 10 1.70 -6.66 -20.06
C ALA A 10 1.16 -6.61 -18.62
N ASP A 11 2.04 -6.64 -17.62
CA ASP A 11 1.65 -6.55 -16.21
C ASP A 11 1.01 -5.20 -15.90
N GLN A 12 1.53 -4.12 -16.48
CA GLN A 12 0.95 -2.78 -16.33
C GLN A 12 -0.47 -2.72 -16.90
N ALA A 13 -0.70 -3.30 -18.08
CA ALA A 13 -2.02 -3.36 -18.70
C ALA A 13 -3.00 -4.21 -17.89
N LEU A 14 -2.53 -5.35 -17.36
CA LEU A 14 -3.34 -6.22 -16.50
C LEU A 14 -3.76 -5.51 -15.21
N LEU A 15 -2.81 -4.86 -14.53
CA LEU A 15 -3.10 -4.10 -13.30
C LEU A 15 -4.08 -2.97 -13.56
N ALA A 16 -3.90 -2.22 -14.65
CA ALA A 16 -4.84 -1.16 -15.05
C ALA A 16 -6.25 -1.72 -15.31
N ALA A 17 -6.36 -2.88 -15.97
CA ALA A 17 -7.64 -3.53 -16.21
C ALA A 17 -8.32 -3.98 -14.91
N ILE A 18 -7.57 -4.58 -13.98
CA ILE A 18 -8.08 -5.02 -12.67
C ILE A 18 -8.58 -3.85 -11.85
N VAL A 19 -7.78 -2.77 -11.73
CA VAL A 19 -8.17 -1.58 -10.95
C VAL A 19 -9.38 -0.88 -11.56
N SER A 20 -9.42 -0.78 -12.90
CA SER A 20 -10.58 -0.22 -13.63
C SER A 20 -11.85 -1.04 -13.39
N LEU A 21 -11.77 -2.37 -13.43
CA LEU A 21 -12.90 -3.26 -13.14
C LEU A 21 -13.40 -3.08 -11.71
N ALA A 22 -12.50 -3.13 -10.72
CA ALA A 22 -12.84 -2.96 -9.31
C ALA A 22 -13.54 -1.60 -9.07
N THR A 23 -13.01 -0.53 -9.66
CA THR A 23 -13.59 0.81 -9.59
C THR A 23 -15.02 0.84 -10.12
N ARG A 24 -15.27 0.25 -11.29
CA ARG A 24 -16.61 0.15 -11.91
C ARG A 24 -17.59 -0.68 -11.08
N MET A 25 -17.08 -1.64 -10.32
CA MET A 25 -17.87 -2.46 -9.39
C MET A 25 -18.07 -1.81 -8.02
N GLY A 26 -17.55 -0.60 -7.79
CA GLY A 26 -17.56 0.06 -6.48
C GLY A 26 -16.77 -0.72 -5.43
N LYS A 27 -15.70 -1.40 -5.83
CA LYS A 27 -14.82 -2.17 -4.95
C LYS A 27 -13.50 -1.43 -4.72
N LEU A 28 -13.00 -1.54 -3.50
CA LEU A 28 -11.69 -1.05 -3.13
C LEU A 28 -10.62 -2.09 -3.50
N THR A 29 -9.43 -1.63 -3.83
CA THR A 29 -8.28 -2.49 -4.15
C THR A 29 -7.16 -2.28 -3.14
N ILE A 30 -6.46 -3.35 -2.81
CA ILE A 30 -5.23 -3.31 -2.02
C ILE A 30 -4.10 -3.97 -2.81
N ALA A 31 -2.98 -3.28 -2.94
CA ALA A 31 -1.76 -3.87 -3.47
C ALA A 31 -0.84 -4.28 -2.33
N GLU A 32 -0.58 -5.58 -2.23
CA GLU A 32 0.27 -6.17 -1.19
C GLU A 32 1.71 -6.37 -1.66
N GLY A 33 2.66 -6.33 -0.73
CA GLY A 33 4.08 -6.59 -1.01
C GLY A 33 4.86 -5.38 -1.56
N ILE A 34 4.40 -4.15 -1.32
CA ILE A 34 5.11 -2.94 -1.75
C ILE A 34 6.37 -2.72 -0.91
N GLU A 35 7.54 -2.75 -1.55
CA GLU A 35 8.83 -2.61 -0.87
C GLU A 35 9.56 -1.28 -1.18
N ASP A 36 9.07 -0.50 -2.15
CA ASP A 36 9.66 0.78 -2.55
C ASP A 36 8.62 1.84 -2.94
N GLU A 37 9.05 3.11 -2.89
CA GLU A 37 8.21 4.28 -3.16
C GLU A 37 7.76 4.38 -4.62
N ALA A 38 8.62 4.00 -5.57
CA ALA A 38 8.29 4.08 -6.99
C ALA A 38 7.14 3.12 -7.34
N THR A 39 7.16 1.91 -6.79
CA THR A 39 6.08 0.93 -6.89
C THR A 39 4.80 1.48 -6.24
N ALA A 40 4.89 2.09 -5.05
CA ALA A 40 3.73 2.69 -4.37
C ALA A 40 3.07 3.80 -5.21
N LEU A 41 3.86 4.75 -5.70
CA LEU A 41 3.40 5.85 -6.53
C LEU A 41 2.78 5.36 -7.84
N ARG A 42 3.38 4.32 -8.46
CA ARG A 42 2.84 3.75 -9.69
C ARG A 42 1.48 3.12 -9.48
N LEU A 43 1.31 2.32 -8.43
CA LEU A 43 0.02 1.68 -8.12
C LEU A 43 -1.04 2.71 -7.73
N ALA A 44 -0.66 3.74 -6.98
CA ALA A 44 -1.54 4.88 -6.67
C ALA A 44 -1.99 5.59 -7.95
N SER A 45 -1.10 5.82 -8.92
CA SER A 45 -1.43 6.46 -10.20
C SER A 45 -2.40 5.65 -11.07
N LEU A 46 -2.45 4.32 -10.88
CA LEU A 46 -3.42 3.44 -11.54
C LEU A 46 -4.82 3.48 -10.89
N GLY A 47 -4.96 4.13 -9.73
CA GLY A 47 -6.20 4.20 -8.95
C GLY A 47 -6.33 3.12 -7.88
N CYS A 48 -5.22 2.45 -7.51
CA CYS A 48 -5.27 1.48 -6.41
C CYS A 48 -5.62 2.19 -5.09
N SER A 49 -6.55 1.62 -4.31
CA SER A 49 -7.11 2.32 -3.15
C SER A 49 -6.18 2.32 -1.94
N PHE A 50 -5.50 1.19 -1.71
CA PHE A 50 -4.60 0.99 -0.57
C PHE A 50 -3.32 0.28 -0.99
N GLY A 51 -2.25 0.52 -0.23
CA GLY A 51 -0.99 -0.20 -0.35
C GLY A 51 -0.58 -0.83 0.97
N GLN A 52 0.00 -2.03 0.91
CA GLN A 52 0.59 -2.72 2.05
C GLN A 52 1.97 -3.27 1.68
N GLY A 53 2.93 -3.10 2.57
CA GLY A 53 4.25 -3.71 2.44
C GLY A 53 5.32 -2.97 3.24
N TYR A 54 6.55 -3.47 3.15
CA TYR A 54 7.69 -2.98 3.95
C TYR A 54 8.08 -1.55 3.63
N HIS A 55 7.64 -1.01 2.48
CA HIS A 55 7.77 0.41 2.19
C HIS A 55 7.05 1.28 3.23
N PHE A 56 5.86 0.85 3.68
CA PHE A 56 5.05 1.59 4.65
C PHE A 56 5.45 1.26 6.08
N SER A 57 5.54 -0.03 6.40
CA SER A 57 5.96 -0.52 7.70
C SER A 57 6.37 -1.98 7.60
N ARG A 58 7.34 -2.39 8.43
CA ARG A 58 7.52 -3.80 8.76
C ARG A 58 6.34 -4.29 9.62
N PRO A 59 6.12 -5.62 9.75
CA PRO A 59 5.21 -6.16 10.75
C PRO A 59 5.64 -5.67 12.13
N ILE A 60 4.67 -5.18 12.90
CA ILE A 60 4.86 -4.64 14.25
C ILE A 60 3.95 -5.38 15.22
N SER A 61 4.22 -5.26 16.52
CA SER A 61 3.33 -5.83 17.53
C SER A 61 2.00 -5.09 17.59
N GLY A 62 0.96 -5.72 18.16
CA GLY A 62 -0.31 -5.06 18.39
C GLY A 62 -0.18 -3.83 19.31
N ALA A 63 0.73 -3.87 20.29
CA ALA A 63 1.01 -2.74 21.18
C ALA A 63 1.60 -1.55 20.41
N ASP A 64 2.56 -1.80 19.52
CA ASP A 64 3.17 -0.77 18.68
C ASP A 64 2.14 -0.16 17.72
N LEU A 65 1.24 -0.98 17.15
CA LEU A 65 0.15 -0.50 16.29
C LEU A 65 -0.78 0.45 17.06
N VAL A 66 -1.16 0.09 18.28
CA VAL A 66 -1.98 0.95 19.15
C VAL A 66 -1.26 2.27 19.43
N ALA A 67 0.04 2.23 19.74
CA ALA A 67 0.84 3.43 19.96
C ALA A 67 0.90 4.34 18.71
N LEU A 68 0.97 3.76 17.51
CA LEU A 68 0.93 4.47 16.22
C LEU A 68 -0.42 5.11 15.92
N MET A 69 -1.52 4.48 16.33
CA MET A 69 -2.89 4.94 16.04
C MET A 69 -3.44 5.95 17.07
N LEU A 70 -2.85 6.03 18.26
CA LEU A 70 -3.30 6.96 19.29
C LEU A 70 -2.88 8.41 18.95
N PRO A 71 -3.75 9.40 19.20
CA PRO A 71 -3.36 10.80 19.11
C PRO A 71 -2.17 11.10 20.01
N ARG A 72 -1.22 11.90 19.50
CA ARG A 72 0.05 12.23 20.19
C ARG A 72 -0.13 12.78 21.61
N GLU A 73 -1.29 13.37 21.91
CA GLU A 73 -1.62 13.93 23.23
C GLU A 73 -1.84 12.86 24.31
N ARG A 74 -2.22 11.63 23.93
CA ARG A 74 -2.47 10.52 24.87
C ARG A 74 -1.23 9.70 25.25
N LEU A 75 -0.07 9.99 24.67
CA LEU A 75 1.18 9.25 24.95
C LEU A 75 1.94 9.80 26.17
N LYS A 76 1.46 10.88 26.81
CA LYS A 76 2.13 11.56 27.95
C LYS A 76 1.63 11.12 29.33
N SER A 77 1.33 9.85 29.53
CA SER A 77 0.99 9.34 30.87
C SER A 77 1.86 8.14 31.20
N GLY A 78 3.01 8.45 31.82
CA GLY A 78 4.03 7.51 32.30
C GLY A 78 5.20 8.30 32.86
#